data_AF-A0A5C0XQR7-F1
#
_entry.id   AF-A0A5C0XQR7-F1
#
_cell.length_a   1.000
_cell.length_b   1.000
_cell.length_c   1.000
_cell.angle_alpha   90.00
_cell.angle_beta   90.00
_cell.angle_gamma   90.00
#
_symmetry.space_group_name_H-M   'P 1'
#
loop_
_entity.id
_entity.type
_entity.pdbx_description
1 polymer ?
#
loop_
_entity_poly.entity_id
_entity_poly.type
_entity_poly.pdbx_seq_one_letter_code
_entity_poly.pdbx_strand_id
1 'polypeptide(L)'
;MEAELNIALKELYTAVKTKRFIILLSVYLIFLGLAIYFSKEWVGEEVGVVHQSIMGASGWVYMTPISQIFMTNSNLWVFFGGLLGILLGADSINREIKEGTIKVLLGHPVYRDQVINGKFLGNAIALLIVIFVGFIFTLALSLIFGIPVEGFSVARLFVLSVFILTYTLVFLSFGIMISTLIKSPETALLISVGLVIFFVIIYPIVAGNIAESIVGDPPECHPIMVTRTVEINGQQVVTTETTTEHCYDLYREWQEKKDAWERRISYLNPVMHFAQLMLYTFAGEEGYYEYLPLVDSLSYGINNLAILIIELLFPFSIAYVRFLTRDLR
;
A
#
# COMPACT_ATOMS: atom_id res chain seq x y z
N MET A 1 -15.36 6.29 -27.46
CA MET A 1 -16.03 5.67 -26.30
C MET A 1 -16.45 4.22 -26.54
N GLU A 2 -17.34 3.89 -27.50
CA GLU A 2 -17.75 2.46 -27.71
C GLU A 2 -16.58 1.53 -28.03
N ALA A 3 -15.66 1.94 -28.92
CA ALA A 3 -14.48 1.14 -29.27
C ALA A 3 -13.55 0.91 -28.07
N GLU A 4 -13.30 1.95 -27.26
CA GLU A 4 -12.46 1.88 -26.06
C GLU A 4 -13.04 0.94 -25.02
N LEU A 5 -14.35 1.04 -24.78
CA LEU A 5 -15.06 0.19 -23.82
C LEU A 5 -15.04 -1.28 -24.28
N ASN A 6 -15.23 -1.55 -25.57
CA ASN A 6 -15.17 -2.90 -26.11
C ASN A 6 -13.76 -3.51 -25.96
N ILE A 7 -12.71 -2.73 -26.17
CA ILE A 7 -11.33 -3.17 -25.94
C ILE A 7 -11.12 -3.46 -24.45
N ALA A 8 -11.56 -2.56 -23.57
CA ALA A 8 -11.43 -2.73 -22.12
C ALA A 8 -12.14 -4.00 -21.62
N LEU A 9 -13.37 -4.25 -22.07
CA LEU A 9 -14.14 -5.45 -21.71
C LEU A 9 -13.48 -6.74 -22.23
N LYS A 10 -12.93 -6.72 -23.45
CA LYS A 10 -12.17 -7.85 -24.00
C LYS A 10 -10.90 -8.13 -23.19
N GLU A 11 -10.16 -7.08 -22.83
CA GLU A 11 -8.92 -7.19 -22.05
C GLU A 11 -9.24 -7.74 -20.65
N LEU A 12 -10.26 -7.20 -19.99
CA LEU A 12 -10.78 -7.69 -18.72
C LEU A 12 -11.13 -9.18 -18.77
N TYR A 13 -11.92 -9.59 -19.76
CA TYR A 13 -12.34 -10.98 -19.94
C TYR A 13 -11.14 -11.91 -20.11
N THR A 14 -10.14 -11.46 -20.86
CA THR A 14 -8.92 -12.22 -21.12
C THR A 14 -8.08 -12.33 -19.85
N ALA A 15 -7.88 -11.22 -19.13
CA ALA A 15 -7.11 -11.15 -17.90
C ALA A 15 -7.65 -12.11 -16.84
N VAL A 16 -8.96 -12.04 -16.55
CA VAL A 16 -9.62 -12.84 -15.50
C VAL A 16 -9.58 -14.34 -15.80
N LYS A 17 -9.55 -14.74 -17.08
CA LYS A 17 -9.45 -16.15 -17.48
C LYS A 17 -8.04 -16.72 -17.45
N THR A 18 -7.00 -15.89 -17.30
CA THR A 18 -5.63 -16.41 -17.31
C THR A 18 -5.35 -17.24 -16.05
N LYS A 19 -4.65 -18.37 -16.21
CA LYS A 19 -4.18 -19.19 -15.06
C LYS A 19 -3.39 -18.36 -14.05
N ARG A 20 -2.60 -17.41 -14.56
CA ARG A 20 -1.77 -16.50 -13.75
C ARG A 20 -2.63 -15.65 -12.81
N PHE A 21 -3.67 -15.00 -13.35
CA PHE A 21 -4.59 -14.18 -12.56
C PHE A 21 -5.32 -15.01 -11.51
N ILE A 22 -5.84 -16.19 -11.89
CA ILE A 22 -6.56 -17.07 -10.95
C ILE A 22 -5.62 -17.57 -9.84
N ILE A 23 -4.38 -17.95 -10.16
CA ILE A 23 -3.40 -18.38 -9.14
C ILE A 23 -3.11 -17.23 -8.18
N LEU A 24 -2.81 -16.03 -8.69
CA LEU A 24 -2.50 -14.87 -7.84
C LEU A 24 -3.68 -14.47 -6.95
N LEU A 25 -4.90 -14.45 -7.50
CA LEU A 25 -6.13 -14.19 -6.76
C LEU A 25 -6.35 -15.23 -5.65
N SER A 26 -6.24 -16.52 -5.98
CA SER A 26 -6.42 -17.60 -5.01
C SER A 26 -5.36 -17.55 -3.90
N VAL A 27 -4.10 -17.31 -4.26
CA VAL A 27 -3.01 -17.16 -3.27
C VAL A 27 -3.26 -15.95 -2.38
N TYR A 28 -3.62 -14.80 -2.94
CA TYR A 28 -3.98 -13.62 -2.14
C TYR A 28 -5.11 -13.92 -1.15
N LEU A 29 -6.19 -14.57 -1.59
CA LEU A 29 -7.32 -14.91 -0.71
C LEU A 29 -6.96 -15.92 0.38
N ILE A 30 -6.09 -16.89 0.07
CA ILE A 30 -5.57 -17.84 1.07
C ILE A 30 -4.74 -17.10 2.12
N PHE A 31 -3.79 -16.25 1.70
CA PHE A 31 -2.96 -15.47 2.62
C PHE A 31 -3.81 -14.51 3.44
N LEU A 32 -4.82 -13.87 2.84
CA LEU A 32 -5.76 -13.02 3.55
C LEU A 32 -6.56 -13.80 4.59
N GLY A 33 -7.10 -14.96 4.23
CA GLY A 33 -7.84 -15.81 5.16
C GLY A 33 -6.98 -16.27 6.34
N LEU A 34 -5.73 -16.69 6.06
CA LEU A 34 -4.76 -17.05 7.09
C LEU A 34 -4.40 -15.86 7.99
N ALA A 35 -4.13 -14.70 7.41
CA ALA A 35 -3.77 -13.50 8.15
C ALA A 35 -4.90 -13.06 9.09
N ILE A 36 -6.15 -13.09 8.63
CA ILE A 36 -7.31 -12.79 9.48
C ILE A 36 -7.48 -13.87 10.55
N TYR A 37 -7.31 -15.14 10.20
CA TYR A 37 -7.38 -16.23 11.17
C TYR A 37 -6.38 -16.06 12.32
N PHE A 38 -5.12 -15.73 12.03
CA PHE A 38 -4.10 -15.45 13.04
C PHE A 38 -4.38 -14.16 13.82
N SER A 39 -4.95 -13.13 13.15
CA SER A 39 -5.28 -11.87 13.83
C SER A 39 -6.31 -12.05 14.96
N LYS A 40 -7.14 -13.11 14.91
CA LYS A 40 -8.15 -13.41 15.95
C LYS A 40 -7.54 -13.51 17.36
N GLU A 41 -6.33 -14.03 17.49
CA GLU A 41 -5.66 -14.19 18.78
C GLU A 41 -5.30 -12.84 19.42
N TRP A 42 -5.11 -11.81 18.60
CA TRP A 42 -4.71 -10.46 19.00
C TRP A 42 -5.90 -9.50 19.18
N VAL A 43 -7.08 -9.88 18.71
CA VAL A 43 -8.31 -9.07 18.72
C VAL A 43 -8.82 -8.75 20.15
N GLY A 44 -8.26 -9.37 21.20
CA GLY A 44 -8.64 -9.14 22.60
C GLY A 44 -7.65 -8.33 23.46
N GLU A 45 -6.45 -8.03 22.95
CA GLU A 45 -5.39 -7.37 23.72
C GLU A 45 -5.31 -5.89 23.35
N GLU A 46 -6.02 -5.07 24.14
CA GLU A 46 -5.94 -3.60 24.23
C GLU A 46 -6.34 -2.79 22.97
N VAL A 47 -7.52 -2.16 23.05
CA VAL A 47 -7.91 -1.08 22.13
C VAL A 47 -7.23 0.20 22.59
N GLY A 48 -6.44 0.81 21.71
CA GLY A 48 -5.65 1.99 22.05
C GLY A 48 -5.04 2.68 20.85
N VAL A 49 -4.41 3.82 21.08
CA VAL A 49 -3.66 4.55 20.05
C VAL A 49 -2.20 4.15 20.15
N VAL A 50 -1.66 3.64 19.04
CA VAL A 50 -0.29 3.14 18.97
C VAL A 50 0.45 3.85 17.85
N HIS A 51 1.69 4.26 18.11
CA HIS A 51 2.58 4.78 17.05
C HIS A 51 3.02 3.63 16.16
N GLN A 52 2.67 3.70 14.89
CA GLN A 52 3.00 2.70 13.88
C GLN A 52 4.04 3.29 12.94
N SER A 53 5.10 2.53 12.66
CA SER A 53 6.08 2.84 11.61
C SER A 53 6.14 1.66 10.64
N ILE A 54 5.75 1.89 9.39
CA ILE A 54 5.59 0.87 8.35
C ILE A 54 6.16 1.41 7.04
N MET A 55 7.20 0.76 6.51
CA MET A 55 7.77 1.04 5.19
C MET A 55 8.11 2.53 4.96
N GLY A 56 8.71 3.17 5.96
CA GLY A 56 9.04 4.59 5.93
C GLY A 56 7.87 5.55 6.14
N ALA A 57 6.65 5.07 6.35
CA ALA A 57 5.54 5.88 6.83
C ALA A 57 5.39 5.74 8.35
N SER A 58 5.01 6.82 9.03
CA SER A 58 4.87 6.82 10.49
C SER A 58 3.64 7.61 10.93
N GLY A 59 2.99 7.18 12.01
CA GLY A 59 1.91 7.93 12.62
C GLY A 59 1.14 7.17 13.69
N TRP A 60 0.34 7.91 14.44
CA TRP A 60 -0.54 7.39 15.47
C TRP A 60 -1.80 6.79 14.85
N VAL A 61 -2.06 5.53 15.19
CA VAL A 61 -3.20 4.77 14.68
C VAL A 61 -4.06 4.31 15.85
N TYR A 62 -5.37 4.53 15.73
CA TYR A 62 -6.33 3.94 16.64
C TYR A 62 -6.57 2.48 16.27
N MET A 63 -6.04 1.60 17.12
CA MET A 63 -6.02 0.16 16.90
C MET A 63 -7.24 -0.47 17.56
N THR A 64 -8.15 -0.91 16.71
CA THR A 64 -9.33 -1.69 17.05
C THR A 64 -9.21 -3.04 16.34
N PRO A 65 -9.95 -4.07 16.76
CA PRO A 65 -10.00 -5.36 16.06
C PRO A 65 -10.20 -5.24 14.54
N ILE A 66 -11.09 -4.33 14.14
CA ILE A 66 -11.45 -4.15 12.74
C ILE A 66 -10.37 -3.36 11.98
N SER A 67 -9.78 -2.31 12.57
CA SER A 67 -8.67 -1.58 11.91
C SER A 67 -7.42 -2.45 11.77
N GLN A 68 -7.13 -3.32 12.75
CA GLN A 68 -6.00 -4.24 12.67
C GLN A 68 -6.15 -5.24 11.51
N ILE A 69 -7.35 -5.82 11.32
CA ILE A 69 -7.64 -6.68 10.18
C ILE A 69 -7.48 -5.94 8.85
N PHE A 70 -7.98 -4.71 8.78
CA PHE A 70 -7.90 -3.91 7.56
C PHE A 70 -6.47 -3.45 7.23
N MET A 71 -5.69 -3.08 8.23
CA MET A 71 -4.26 -2.81 8.05
C MET A 71 -3.50 -4.06 7.62
N THR A 72 -3.83 -5.22 8.19
CA THR A 72 -3.25 -6.51 7.77
C THR A 72 -3.57 -6.82 6.30
N ASN A 73 -4.82 -6.65 5.88
CA ASN A 73 -5.22 -6.76 4.48
C ASN A 73 -4.43 -5.78 3.59
N SER A 74 -4.27 -4.54 4.02
CA SER A 74 -3.58 -3.50 3.27
C SER A 74 -2.07 -3.75 3.15
N ASN A 75 -1.45 -4.34 4.18
CA ASN A 75 -0.07 -4.81 4.12
C ASN A 75 0.10 -5.95 3.11
N LEU A 76 -0.87 -6.85 2.96
CA LEU A 76 -0.86 -7.84 1.87
C LEU A 76 -0.96 -7.15 0.50
N TRP A 77 -1.77 -6.09 0.38
CA TRP A 77 -1.88 -5.31 -0.85
C TRP A 77 -0.60 -4.59 -1.25
N VAL A 78 0.27 -4.21 -0.32
CA VAL A 78 1.60 -3.68 -0.66
C VAL A 78 2.32 -4.65 -1.62
N PHE A 79 2.35 -5.94 -1.28
CA PHE A 79 3.01 -6.96 -2.09
C PHE A 79 2.15 -7.43 -3.28
N PHE A 80 0.94 -7.92 -3.00
CA PHE A 80 0.06 -8.49 -4.02
C PHE A 80 -0.44 -7.45 -5.00
N GLY A 81 -0.73 -6.24 -4.54
CA GLY A 81 -1.16 -5.13 -5.38
C GLY A 81 -0.07 -4.65 -6.32
N GLY A 82 1.16 -4.51 -5.82
CA GLY A 82 2.30 -4.17 -6.67
C GLY A 82 2.55 -5.24 -7.75
N LEU A 83 2.51 -6.51 -7.35
CA LEU A 83 2.70 -7.63 -8.26
C LEU A 83 1.57 -7.78 -9.28
N LEU A 84 0.30 -7.76 -8.85
CA LEU A 84 -0.86 -7.86 -9.74
C LEU A 84 -0.91 -6.70 -10.72
N GLY A 85 -0.71 -5.47 -10.22
CA GLY A 85 -0.70 -4.25 -11.04
C GLY A 85 0.35 -4.36 -12.14
N ILE A 86 1.62 -4.60 -11.76
CA ILE A 86 2.70 -4.61 -12.75
C ILE A 86 2.58 -5.77 -13.73
N LEU A 87 2.17 -6.97 -13.29
CA LEU A 87 2.12 -8.14 -14.14
C LEU A 87 1.04 -8.04 -15.22
N LEU A 88 -0.11 -7.43 -14.90
CA LEU A 88 -1.16 -7.14 -15.87
C LEU A 88 -0.70 -6.13 -16.93
N GLY A 89 0.18 -5.19 -16.55
CA GLY A 89 0.75 -4.21 -17.47
C GLY A 89 1.92 -4.74 -18.32
N ALA A 90 2.81 -5.53 -17.72
CA ALA A 90 4.13 -5.91 -18.25
C ALA A 90 4.10 -6.60 -19.62
N ASP A 91 3.08 -7.43 -19.86
CA ASP A 91 2.90 -8.16 -21.12
C ASP A 91 1.70 -7.69 -21.96
N SER A 92 1.12 -6.52 -21.64
CA SER A 92 -0.09 -6.01 -22.29
C SER A 92 0.10 -5.58 -23.76
N ILE A 93 1.28 -5.08 -24.13
CA ILE A 93 1.61 -4.55 -25.46
C ILE A 93 2.58 -5.45 -26.21
N ASN A 94 3.71 -5.78 -25.60
CA ASN A 94 4.76 -6.57 -26.27
C ASN A 94 4.30 -7.99 -26.66
N ARG A 95 3.35 -8.60 -25.93
CA ARG A 95 2.78 -9.90 -26.26
C ARG A 95 2.03 -9.84 -27.58
N GLU A 96 1.18 -8.83 -27.78
CA GLU A 96 0.45 -8.65 -29.03
C GLU A 96 1.37 -8.32 -30.22
N ILE A 97 2.46 -7.60 -29.96
CA ILE A 97 3.49 -7.35 -30.97
C ILE A 97 4.17 -8.67 -31.37
N LYS A 98 4.55 -9.51 -30.39
CA LYS A 98 5.22 -10.79 -30.62
C LYS A 98 4.31 -11.80 -31.32
N GLU A 99 3.02 -11.82 -30.99
CA GLU A 99 2.01 -12.69 -31.59
C GLU A 99 1.47 -12.16 -32.93
N GLY A 100 1.80 -10.93 -33.32
CA GLY A 100 1.34 -10.29 -34.56
C GLY A 100 -0.13 -9.86 -34.54
N THR A 101 -0.83 -10.02 -33.43
CA THR A 101 -2.26 -9.70 -33.27
C THR A 101 -2.53 -8.19 -33.27
N ILE A 102 -1.52 -7.38 -32.94
CA ILE A 102 -1.62 -5.92 -32.96
C ILE A 102 -1.95 -5.35 -34.35
N LYS A 103 -1.47 -6.01 -35.42
CA LYS A 103 -1.73 -5.60 -36.82
C LYS A 103 -3.19 -5.80 -37.21
N VAL A 104 -3.80 -6.88 -36.73
CA VAL A 104 -5.22 -7.17 -36.95
C VAL A 104 -6.07 -6.16 -36.20
N LEU A 105 -5.72 -5.84 -34.95
CA LEU A 105 -6.44 -4.86 -34.14
C LEU A 105 -6.43 -3.46 -34.79
N LEU A 106 -5.27 -3.03 -35.31
CA LEU A 106 -5.12 -1.75 -36.02
C LEU A 106 -5.64 -1.76 -37.46
N GLY A 107 -6.06 -2.92 -37.98
CA GLY A 107 -6.74 -3.03 -39.27
C GLY A 107 -8.23 -2.65 -39.19
N HIS A 108 -8.80 -2.63 -37.99
CA HIS A 108 -10.13 -2.09 -37.72
C HIS A 108 -10.08 -0.56 -37.54
N PRO A 109 -11.20 0.17 -37.69
CA PRO A 109 -11.26 1.63 -37.50
C PRO A 109 -11.16 2.01 -36.01
N VAL A 110 -10.01 1.74 -35.40
CA VAL A 110 -9.68 2.00 -34.00
C VAL A 110 -8.39 2.81 -33.93
N TYR A 111 -8.40 3.91 -33.20
CA TYR A 111 -7.23 4.75 -33.05
C TYR A 111 -6.24 4.18 -32.02
N ARG A 112 -4.95 4.50 -32.14
CA ARG A 112 -3.89 3.95 -31.28
C ARG A 112 -4.03 4.37 -29.82
N ASP A 113 -4.47 5.59 -29.57
CA ASP A 113 -4.80 6.12 -28.24
C ASP A 113 -5.94 5.32 -27.57
N GLN A 114 -6.96 4.95 -28.35
CA GLN A 114 -8.07 4.13 -27.87
C GLN A 114 -7.62 2.73 -27.45
N VAL A 115 -6.61 2.17 -28.12
CA VAL A 115 -6.04 0.86 -27.77
C VAL A 115 -5.33 0.91 -26.41
N ILE A 116 -4.43 1.88 -26.21
CA ILE A 116 -3.66 1.95 -24.96
C ILE A 116 -4.55 2.33 -23.75
N ASN A 117 -5.48 3.27 -23.95
CA ASN A 117 -6.44 3.64 -22.90
C ASN A 117 -7.40 2.48 -22.59
N GLY A 118 -7.90 1.78 -23.61
CA GLY A 118 -8.74 0.59 -23.43
C GLY A 118 -8.02 -0.53 -22.67
N LYS A 119 -6.75 -0.79 -22.97
CA LYS A 119 -5.93 -1.77 -22.25
C LYS A 119 -5.69 -1.40 -20.80
N PHE A 120 -5.32 -0.14 -20.54
CA PHE A 120 -5.17 0.35 -19.18
C PHE A 120 -6.48 0.23 -18.39
N LEU A 121 -7.60 0.67 -18.98
CA LEU A 121 -8.91 0.62 -18.34
C LEU A 121 -9.39 -0.82 -18.08
N GLY A 122 -9.19 -1.75 -19.03
CA GLY A 122 -9.54 -3.16 -18.84
C GLY A 122 -8.78 -3.81 -17.69
N ASN A 123 -7.48 -3.55 -17.60
CA ASN A 123 -6.65 -4.01 -16.49
C ASN A 123 -6.97 -3.30 -15.17
N ALA A 124 -7.30 -2.01 -15.19
CA ALA A 124 -7.75 -1.25 -14.02
C ALA A 124 -9.06 -1.83 -13.46
N ILE A 125 -10.02 -2.19 -14.32
CA ILE A 125 -11.27 -2.84 -13.91
C ILE A 125 -10.97 -4.24 -13.34
N ALA A 126 -10.03 -4.99 -13.92
CA ALA A 126 -9.64 -6.29 -13.39
C ALA A 126 -9.09 -6.17 -11.96
N LEU A 127 -8.21 -5.18 -11.71
CA LEU A 127 -7.70 -4.86 -10.37
C LEU A 127 -8.81 -4.45 -9.41
N LEU A 128 -9.72 -3.57 -9.85
CA LEU A 128 -10.88 -3.14 -9.06
C LEU A 128 -11.73 -4.34 -8.60
N ILE A 129 -11.96 -5.32 -9.47
CA ILE A 129 -12.70 -6.54 -9.11
C ILE A 129 -11.94 -7.33 -8.03
N VAL A 130 -10.63 -7.52 -8.16
CA VAL A 130 -9.83 -8.23 -7.14
C VAL A 130 -9.88 -7.50 -5.79
N ILE A 131 -9.74 -6.18 -5.80
CA ILE A 131 -9.83 -5.34 -4.60
C ILE A 131 -11.20 -5.50 -3.95
N PHE A 132 -12.26 -5.42 -4.75
CA PHE A 132 -13.63 -5.57 -4.24
C PHE A 132 -13.90 -6.98 -3.69
N VAL A 133 -13.40 -8.03 -4.34
CA VAL A 133 -13.47 -9.40 -3.81
C VAL A 133 -12.74 -9.50 -2.47
N GLY A 134 -11.54 -8.91 -2.35
CA GLY A 134 -10.79 -8.82 -1.10
C GLY A 134 -11.53 -8.06 0.01
N PHE A 135 -12.15 -6.93 -0.33
CA PHE A 135 -12.99 -6.12 0.56
C PHE A 135 -14.14 -6.95 1.13
N ILE A 136 -14.93 -7.60 0.25
CA ILE A 136 -16.07 -8.43 0.66
C ILE A 136 -15.60 -9.63 1.48
N PHE A 137 -14.49 -10.27 1.09
CA PHE A 137 -13.92 -11.40 1.83
C PHE A 137 -13.49 -11.00 3.24
N THR A 138 -12.87 -9.83 3.39
CA THR A 138 -12.45 -9.31 4.70
C THR A 138 -13.64 -9.00 5.59
N LEU A 139 -14.69 -8.35 5.05
CA LEU A 139 -15.93 -8.11 5.79
C LEU A 139 -16.63 -9.42 6.19
N ALA A 140 -16.72 -10.38 5.27
CA ALA A 140 -17.36 -11.67 5.52
C ALA A 140 -16.66 -12.44 6.65
N LEU A 141 -15.33 -12.52 6.63
CA LEU A 141 -14.57 -13.19 7.70
C LEU A 141 -14.64 -12.43 9.03
N SER A 142 -14.63 -11.10 9.01
CA SER A 142 -14.77 -10.30 10.23
C SER A 142 -16.11 -10.58 10.92
N LEU A 143 -17.20 -10.68 10.14
CA LEU A 143 -18.53 -11.04 10.66
C LEU A 143 -18.59 -12.47 11.18
N ILE A 144 -17.96 -13.43 10.48
CA ILE A 144 -17.91 -14.83 10.93
C ILE A 144 -17.16 -14.98 12.26
N PHE A 145 -16.12 -14.18 12.48
CA PHE A 145 -15.36 -14.18 13.74
C PHE A 145 -15.98 -13.33 14.84
N GLY A 146 -17.17 -12.74 14.61
CA GLY A 146 -17.90 -11.98 15.62
C GLY A 146 -17.30 -10.61 15.92
N ILE A 147 -16.50 -10.07 15.02
CA ILE A 147 -15.87 -8.76 15.18
C ILE A 147 -16.91 -7.68 14.85
N PRO A 148 -17.15 -6.70 15.74
CA PRO A 148 -18.15 -5.67 15.50
C PRO A 148 -17.74 -4.81 14.31
N VAL A 149 -18.60 -4.77 13.27
CA VAL A 149 -18.41 -3.92 12.10
C VAL A 149 -19.40 -2.76 12.18
N GLU A 150 -18.89 -1.60 12.57
CA GLU A 150 -19.66 -0.35 12.60
C GLU A 150 -19.69 0.32 11.22
N GLY A 151 -20.75 1.09 10.94
CA GLY A 151 -20.92 1.78 9.66
C GLY A 151 -19.76 2.74 9.33
N PHE A 152 -19.20 3.42 10.33
CA PHE A 152 -18.04 4.29 10.15
C PHE A 152 -16.78 3.51 9.74
N SER A 153 -16.59 2.29 10.25
CA SER A 153 -15.49 1.40 9.88
C SER A 153 -15.60 0.92 8.42
N VAL A 154 -16.81 0.72 7.91
CA VAL A 154 -17.05 0.36 6.50
C VAL A 154 -16.69 1.52 5.57
N ALA A 155 -17.04 2.76 5.94
CA ALA A 155 -16.67 3.94 5.16
C ALA A 155 -15.13 4.11 5.06
N ARG A 156 -14.41 3.90 6.17
CA ARG A 156 -12.93 3.90 6.19
C ARG A 156 -12.35 2.81 5.29
N LEU A 157 -12.91 1.60 5.34
CA LEU A 157 -12.49 0.50 4.47
C LEU A 157 -12.72 0.82 2.99
N PHE A 158 -13.83 1.47 2.65
CA PHE A 158 -14.11 1.87 1.28
C PHE A 158 -13.07 2.89 0.78
N VAL A 159 -12.76 3.91 1.59
CA VAL A 159 -11.71 4.89 1.27
C VAL A 159 -10.34 4.21 1.10
N LEU A 160 -9.99 3.29 1.99
CA LEU A 160 -8.76 2.52 1.88
C LEU A 160 -8.68 1.70 0.60
N SER A 161 -9.81 1.12 0.16
CA SER A 161 -9.90 0.38 -1.10
C SER A 161 -9.65 1.27 -2.31
N VAL A 162 -10.06 2.54 -2.25
CA VAL A 162 -9.73 3.55 -3.28
C VAL A 162 -8.22 3.80 -3.29
N PHE A 163 -7.57 3.92 -2.13
CA PHE A 163 -6.11 4.09 -2.07
C PHE A 163 -5.34 2.87 -2.56
N ILE A 164 -5.81 1.66 -2.24
CA ILE A 164 -5.27 0.41 -2.80
C ILE A 164 -5.39 0.44 -4.33
N LEU A 165 -6.54 0.86 -4.87
CA LEU A 165 -6.70 0.99 -6.32
C LEU A 165 -5.69 1.96 -6.90
N THR A 166 -5.58 3.18 -6.37
CA THR A 166 -4.60 4.18 -6.86
C THR A 166 -3.17 3.62 -6.83
N TYR A 167 -2.76 2.99 -5.72
CA TYR A 167 -1.46 2.34 -5.58
C TYR A 167 -1.23 1.24 -6.63
N THR A 168 -2.18 0.32 -6.82
CA THR A 168 -2.03 -0.75 -7.82
C THR A 168 -2.01 -0.23 -9.25
N LEU A 169 -2.69 0.89 -9.53
CA LEU A 169 -2.64 1.55 -10.83
C LEU A 169 -1.26 2.15 -11.11
N VAL A 170 -0.52 2.65 -10.10
CA VAL A 170 0.88 3.10 -10.27
C VAL A 170 1.73 1.96 -10.85
N PHE A 171 1.64 0.78 -10.25
CA PHE A 171 2.35 -0.40 -10.73
C PHE A 171 1.85 -0.87 -12.10
N LEU A 172 0.55 -0.78 -12.38
CA LEU A 172 0.01 -1.04 -13.71
C LEU A 172 0.64 -0.13 -14.76
N SER A 173 0.75 1.17 -14.49
CA SER A 173 1.39 2.13 -15.38
C SER A 173 2.87 1.83 -15.62
N PHE A 174 3.62 1.45 -14.57
CA PHE A 174 4.98 0.95 -14.72
C PHE A 174 5.04 -0.29 -15.62
N GLY A 175 4.12 -1.24 -15.42
CA GLY A 175 4.04 -2.45 -16.23
C GLY A 175 3.80 -2.14 -17.71
N ILE A 176 2.83 -1.28 -18.03
CA ILE A 176 2.54 -0.87 -19.41
C ILE A 176 3.75 -0.13 -20.01
N MET A 177 4.39 0.75 -19.25
CA MET A 177 5.62 1.43 -19.69
C MET A 177 6.70 0.41 -20.06
N ILE A 178 6.99 -0.57 -19.20
CA ILE A 178 7.96 -1.64 -19.47
C ILE A 178 7.53 -2.43 -20.72
N SER A 179 6.25 -2.74 -20.88
CA SER A 179 5.71 -3.44 -22.05
C SER A 179 5.95 -2.70 -23.37
N THR A 180 5.86 -1.36 -23.35
CA THR A 180 6.15 -0.53 -24.54
C THR A 180 7.64 -0.37 -24.83
N LEU A 181 8.51 -0.45 -23.81
CA LEU A 181 9.96 -0.31 -23.96
C LEU A 181 10.65 -1.61 -24.37
N ILE A 182 10.15 -2.75 -23.87
CA ILE A 182 10.81 -4.04 -24.00
C ILE A 182 10.09 -4.91 -25.03
N LYS A 183 10.84 -5.40 -26.04
CA LYS A 183 10.29 -6.20 -27.14
C LYS A 183 9.89 -7.62 -26.71
N SER A 184 10.65 -8.25 -25.81
CA SER A 184 10.37 -9.62 -25.36
C SER A 184 9.42 -9.62 -24.15
N PRO A 185 8.24 -10.27 -24.23
CA PRO A 185 7.32 -10.38 -23.10
C PRO A 185 7.93 -11.06 -21.87
N GLU A 186 8.75 -12.10 -22.08
CA GLU A 186 9.41 -12.82 -20.99
C GLU A 186 10.38 -11.91 -20.22
N THR A 187 11.18 -11.12 -20.94
CA THR A 187 12.14 -10.17 -20.34
C THR A 187 11.41 -9.01 -19.65
N ALA A 188 10.31 -8.52 -20.22
CA ALA A 188 9.49 -7.49 -19.62
C ALA A 188 8.88 -7.93 -18.29
N LEU A 189 8.40 -9.17 -18.21
CA LEU A 189 7.89 -9.76 -16.97
C LEU A 189 8.99 -9.85 -15.90
N LEU A 190 10.19 -10.32 -16.27
CA LEU A 190 11.30 -10.44 -15.33
C LEU A 190 11.72 -9.08 -14.75
N ILE A 191 11.85 -8.06 -15.61
CA ILE A 191 12.19 -6.69 -15.18
C ILE A 191 11.08 -6.10 -14.31
N SER A 192 9.82 -6.36 -14.64
CA SER A 192 8.67 -5.90 -13.85
C SER A 192 8.68 -6.50 -12.44
N VAL A 193 8.90 -7.81 -12.32
CA VAL A 193 9.02 -8.46 -11.00
C VAL A 193 10.19 -7.86 -10.21
N GLY A 194 11.34 -7.62 -10.86
CA GLY A 194 12.49 -6.96 -10.23
C GLY A 194 12.17 -5.55 -9.74
N LEU A 195 11.40 -4.78 -10.51
CA LEU A 195 10.97 -3.42 -10.13
C LEU A 195 10.05 -3.43 -8.91
N VAL A 196 9.09 -4.37 -8.85
CA VAL A 196 8.22 -4.52 -7.66
C VAL A 196 9.04 -4.91 -6.43
N ILE A 197 9.94 -5.89 -6.55
CA ILE A 197 10.82 -6.28 -5.44
C ILE A 197 11.65 -5.09 -4.97
N PHE A 198 12.15 -4.26 -5.90
CA PHE A 198 12.90 -3.08 -5.55
C PHE A 198 12.08 -2.09 -4.71
N PHE A 199 10.89 -1.68 -5.17
CA PHE A 199 10.07 -0.70 -4.44
C PHE A 199 9.46 -1.25 -3.15
N VAL A 200 9.05 -2.51 -3.13
CA VAL A 200 8.35 -3.11 -2.00
C VAL A 200 9.27 -3.62 -0.90
N ILE A 201 10.45 -4.12 -1.27
CA ILE A 201 11.35 -4.80 -0.31
C ILE A 201 12.66 -4.02 -0.17
N ILE A 202 13.37 -3.81 -1.28
CA ILE A 202 14.74 -3.30 -1.21
C ILE A 202 14.77 -1.84 -0.75
N TYR A 203 13.92 -0.99 -1.32
CA TYR A 203 13.91 0.44 -1.04
C TYR A 203 13.60 0.72 0.44
N PRO A 204 12.49 0.24 1.05
CA PRO A 204 12.20 0.51 2.46
C PRO A 204 13.32 0.06 3.40
N ILE A 205 13.89 -1.13 3.16
CA ILE A 205 15.01 -1.66 3.95
C ILE A 205 16.22 -0.71 3.87
N VAL A 206 16.61 -0.35 2.64
CA VAL A 206 17.76 0.54 2.44
C VAL A 206 17.50 1.92 3.06
N ALA A 207 16.29 2.46 2.92
CA ALA A 207 15.93 3.74 3.50
C ALA A 207 16.01 3.74 5.02
N GLY A 208 15.50 2.71 5.69
CA GLY A 208 15.58 2.56 7.15
C GLY A 208 17.03 2.48 7.65
N ASN A 209 17.87 1.67 6.98
CA ASN A 209 19.29 1.54 7.35
C ASN A 209 20.07 2.86 7.14
N ILE A 210 19.79 3.60 6.08
CA ILE A 210 20.39 4.92 5.85
C ILE A 210 19.91 5.91 6.90
N ALA A 211 18.62 5.90 7.27
CA ALA A 211 18.08 6.77 8.29
C ALA A 211 18.74 6.53 9.66
N GLU A 212 18.91 5.26 10.06
CA GLU A 212 19.64 4.89 11.28
C GLU A 212 21.09 5.38 11.25
N SER A 213 21.77 5.20 10.12
CA SER A 213 23.16 5.67 9.95
C SER A 213 23.30 7.19 10.07
N ILE A 214 22.28 7.96 9.67
CA ILE A 214 22.29 9.43 9.77
C ILE A 214 22.00 9.90 11.19
N VAL A 215 21.05 9.27 11.88
CA VAL A 215 20.63 9.68 13.23
C VAL A 215 21.60 9.19 14.30
N GLY A 216 22.32 8.09 14.05
CA GLY A 216 23.25 7.47 14.97
C GLY A 216 22.58 6.43 15.86
N ASP A 217 23.38 5.80 16.72
CA ASP A 217 22.91 4.72 17.59
C ASP A 217 21.79 5.19 18.53
N PRO A 218 20.82 4.32 18.85
CA PRO A 218 19.78 4.64 19.81
C PRO A 218 20.41 5.00 21.18
N PRO A 219 19.82 5.94 21.93
CA PRO A 219 20.37 6.37 23.21
C PRO A 219 20.49 5.19 24.18
N GLU A 220 21.66 5.03 24.81
CA GLU A 220 21.85 4.04 25.85
C GLU A 220 21.07 4.44 27.10
N CYS A 221 20.18 3.56 27.57
CA CYS A 221 19.40 3.82 28.75
C CYS A 221 20.03 3.19 29.99
N HIS A 222 20.48 4.04 30.90
CA HIS A 222 20.91 3.63 32.22
C HIS A 222 19.82 3.96 33.25
N PRO A 223 19.46 3.01 34.14
CA PRO A 223 18.51 3.29 35.20
C PRO A 223 19.06 4.37 36.14
N ILE A 224 18.29 5.44 36.35
CA ILE A 224 18.65 6.51 37.28
C ILE A 224 17.86 6.35 38.59
N MET A 225 18.50 6.70 39.70
CA MET A 225 17.83 6.76 41.01
C MET A 225 17.21 8.15 41.18
N VAL A 226 15.89 8.21 41.33
CA VAL A 226 15.14 9.44 41.57
C VAL A 226 14.53 9.39 42.97
N THR A 227 14.72 10.46 43.72
CA THR A 227 14.19 10.58 45.08
C THR A 227 12.83 11.28 45.04
N ARG A 228 11.76 10.55 45.34
CA ARG A 228 10.40 11.08 45.41
C ARG A 228 9.96 11.13 46.87
N THR A 229 9.45 12.28 47.29
CA THR A 229 8.85 12.41 48.63
C THR A 229 7.40 11.95 48.53
N VAL A 230 7.08 10.82 49.15
CA VAL A 230 5.73 10.24 49.15
C VAL A 230 5.15 10.40 50.55
N GLU A 231 3.92 10.89 50.64
CA GLU A 231 3.25 11.04 51.93
C GLU A 231 2.54 9.73 52.28
N ILE A 232 3.07 9.03 53.28
CA ILE A 232 2.49 7.78 53.79
C ILE A 232 2.01 8.06 55.21
N ASN A 233 0.70 7.93 55.46
CA ASN A 233 0.07 8.18 56.76
C ASN A 233 0.40 9.57 57.37
N GLY A 234 0.47 10.62 56.55
CA GLY A 234 0.73 11.99 57.02
C GLY A 234 2.19 12.26 57.41
N GLN A 235 3.10 11.32 57.16
CA GLN A 235 4.55 11.54 57.24
C GLN A 235 5.14 11.58 55.84
N GLN A 236 5.97 12.59 55.58
CA GLN A 236 6.75 12.68 54.36
C GLN A 236 7.90 11.67 54.43
N VAL A 237 7.79 10.59 53.64
CA VAL A 237 8.83 9.58 53.51
C VAL A 237 9.56 9.83 52.19
N VAL A 238 10.88 9.95 52.26
CA VAL A 238 11.73 10.13 51.09
C VAL A 238 12.04 8.75 50.51
N THR A 239 11.37 8.38 49.42
CA THR A 239 11.57 7.10 48.73
C THR A 239 12.53 7.30 47.58
N THR A 240 13.54 6.44 47.44
CA THR A 240 14.41 6.41 46.27
C THR A 240 13.90 5.33 45.33
N GLU A 241 13.37 5.72 44.19
CA GLU A 241 12.87 4.81 43.15
C GLU A 241 13.83 4.83 41.96
N THR A 242 14.12 3.64 41.42
CA THR A 242 14.85 3.51 40.16
C THR A 242 13.84 3.71 39.03
N THR A 243 13.98 4.78 38.25
CA THR A 243 13.08 5.09 37.13
C THR A 243 13.82 5.07 35.80
N THR A 244 13.13 4.56 34.78
CA THR A 244 13.52 4.62 33.37
C THR A 244 12.62 5.59 32.58
N GLU A 245 11.77 6.38 33.24
CA GLU A 245 10.88 7.33 32.55
C GLU A 245 11.65 8.27 31.60
N HIS A 246 12.81 8.78 32.03
CA HIS A 246 13.66 9.64 31.21
C HIS A 246 14.16 8.99 29.91
N CYS A 247 14.26 7.66 29.87
CA CYS A 247 14.68 6.91 28.68
C CYS A 247 13.62 6.97 27.58
N TYR A 248 12.33 6.98 27.94
CA TYR A 248 11.25 6.97 26.96
C TYR A 248 11.23 8.25 26.11
N ASP A 249 11.42 9.41 26.73
CA ASP A 249 11.44 10.69 26.02
C ASP A 249 12.63 10.78 25.04
N LEU A 250 13.83 10.39 25.49
CA LEU A 250 15.04 10.37 24.66
C LEU A 250 14.89 9.40 23.47
N TYR A 251 14.35 8.22 23.72
CA TYR A 251 14.12 7.23 22.67
C TYR A 251 13.05 7.72 21.68
N ARG A 252 11.98 8.36 22.16
CA ARG A 252 10.93 8.95 21.30
C ARG A 252 11.51 10.03 20.39
N GLU A 253 12.32 10.95 20.93
CA GLU A 253 12.99 11.98 20.12
C GLU A 253 13.91 11.38 19.05
N TRP A 254 14.68 10.34 19.40
CA TRP A 254 15.51 9.61 18.45
C TRP A 254 14.67 8.96 17.35
N GLN A 255 13.57 8.30 17.74
CA GLN A 255 12.68 7.62 16.81
C GLN A 255 11.98 8.60 15.85
N GLU A 256 11.51 9.74 16.35
CA GLU A 256 10.93 10.81 15.53
C GLU A 256 11.93 11.35 14.49
N LYS A 257 13.20 11.52 14.88
CA LYS A 257 14.28 11.93 13.95
C LYS A 257 14.53 10.87 12.89
N LYS A 258 14.58 9.59 13.27
CA LYS A 258 14.76 8.46 12.35
C LYS A 258 13.60 8.39 11.36
N ASP A 259 12.35 8.37 11.84
CA ASP A 259 11.14 8.33 11.01
C ASP A 259 11.08 9.56 10.06
N ALA A 260 11.56 10.73 10.48
CA ALA A 260 11.65 11.91 9.62
C ALA A 260 12.67 11.75 8.48
N TRP A 261 13.84 11.15 8.75
CA TRP A 261 14.82 10.85 7.71
C TRP A 261 14.36 9.74 6.78
N GLU A 262 13.77 8.68 7.31
CA GLU A 262 13.26 7.57 6.52
C GLU A 262 12.18 8.01 5.53
N ARG A 263 11.26 8.89 5.96
CA ARG A 263 10.27 9.54 5.07
C ARG A 263 10.92 10.36 3.95
N ARG A 264 11.99 11.11 4.25
CA ARG A 264 12.69 11.93 3.24
C ARG A 264 13.39 11.05 2.20
N ILE A 265 14.05 9.99 2.66
CA ILE A 265 14.76 9.06 1.78
C ILE A 265 13.76 8.28 0.92
N SER A 266 12.64 7.86 1.50
CA SER A 266 11.59 7.08 0.82
C SER A 266 10.64 7.91 -0.03
N TYR A 267 10.90 9.19 -0.27
CA TYR A 267 9.97 10.11 -0.94
C TYR A 267 9.61 9.75 -2.40
N LEU A 268 10.41 8.91 -3.06
CA LEU A 268 10.10 8.42 -4.42
C LEU A 268 9.54 6.99 -4.40
N ASN A 269 9.21 6.46 -3.23
CA ASN A 269 8.69 5.12 -3.08
C ASN A 269 7.15 5.15 -3.01
N PRO A 270 6.43 4.63 -4.01
CA PRO A 270 4.97 4.55 -3.99
C PRO A 270 4.43 3.80 -2.77
N VAL A 271 5.20 2.84 -2.24
CA VAL A 271 4.85 2.06 -1.07
C VAL A 271 4.75 2.92 0.18
N MET A 272 5.65 3.90 0.35
CA MET A 272 5.65 4.79 1.50
C MET A 272 4.42 5.71 1.47
N HIS A 273 4.09 6.29 0.32
CA HIS A 273 2.90 7.13 0.17
C HIS A 273 1.60 6.36 0.40
N PHE A 274 1.51 5.13 -0.11
CA PHE A 274 0.37 4.25 0.17
C PHE A 274 0.28 3.87 1.65
N ALA A 275 1.40 3.50 2.28
CA ALA A 275 1.45 3.20 3.71
C ALA A 275 1.02 4.40 4.56
N GLN A 276 1.44 5.62 4.20
CA GLN A 276 1.03 6.83 4.92
C GLN A 276 -0.48 7.09 4.81
N LEU A 277 -1.09 6.88 3.63
CA LEU A 277 -2.54 6.96 3.45
C LEU A 277 -3.29 5.90 4.25
N MET A 278 -2.73 4.68 4.34
CA MET A 278 -3.26 3.61 5.18
C MET A 278 -3.28 4.04 6.65
N LEU A 279 -2.18 4.58 7.18
CA LEU A 279 -2.10 5.07 8.56
C LEU A 279 -3.10 6.20 8.82
N TYR A 280 -3.21 7.17 7.92
CA TYR A 280 -4.18 8.27 8.06
C TYR A 280 -5.64 7.83 8.03
N THR A 281 -5.95 6.72 7.36
CA THR A 281 -7.32 6.19 7.33
C THR A 281 -7.80 5.72 8.72
N PHE A 282 -6.86 5.29 9.57
CA PHE A 282 -7.12 4.83 10.93
C PHE A 282 -6.45 5.72 11.99
N ALA A 283 -6.18 6.99 11.66
CA ALA A 283 -5.52 7.91 12.58
C ALA A 283 -6.30 8.05 13.90
N GLY A 284 -5.55 8.07 15.00
CA GLY A 284 -6.04 8.37 16.34
C GLY A 284 -5.17 9.43 16.99
N GLU A 285 -5.69 10.09 18.02
CA GLU A 285 -4.94 11.06 18.81
C GLU A 285 -4.51 10.44 20.14
N GLU A 286 -3.26 10.64 20.53
CA GLU A 286 -2.72 10.12 21.79
C GLU A 286 -3.53 10.66 22.98
N GLY A 287 -3.96 9.76 23.88
CA GLY A 287 -4.83 10.11 25.01
C GLY A 287 -6.33 10.09 24.73
N TYR A 288 -6.75 9.90 23.46
CA TYR A 288 -8.16 9.72 23.08
C TYR A 288 -8.39 8.31 22.50
N TYR A 289 -9.35 7.58 23.07
CA TYR A 289 -9.77 6.26 22.57
C TYR A 289 -10.83 6.37 21.47
N GLU A 290 -10.57 7.23 20.48
CA GLU A 290 -11.47 7.45 19.36
C GLU A 290 -10.69 7.72 18.07
N TYR A 291 -11.30 7.39 16.93
CA TYR A 291 -10.75 7.76 15.64
C TYR A 291 -10.80 9.27 15.43
N LEU A 292 -9.75 9.82 14.82
CA LEU A 292 -9.81 11.15 14.26
C LEU A 292 -10.86 11.19 13.14
N PRO A 293 -11.68 12.26 13.01
CA PRO A 293 -12.61 12.40 11.90
C PRO A 293 -11.93 12.19 10.56
N LEU A 294 -12.56 11.41 9.68
CA LEU A 294 -11.94 10.98 8.43
C LEU A 294 -11.58 12.16 7.52
N VAL A 295 -12.37 13.23 7.54
CA VAL A 295 -12.09 14.44 6.74
C VAL A 295 -10.78 15.09 7.21
N ASP A 296 -10.58 15.21 8.52
CA ASP A 296 -9.38 15.83 9.11
C ASP A 296 -8.16 14.95 8.86
N SER A 297 -8.28 13.63 9.07
CA SER A 297 -7.16 12.71 8.85
C SER A 297 -6.73 12.64 7.38
N LEU A 298 -7.70 12.65 6.45
CA LEU A 298 -7.42 12.63 5.01
C LEU A 298 -6.83 13.93 4.49
N SER A 299 -7.10 15.07 5.15
CA SER A 299 -6.48 16.34 4.78
C SER A 299 -4.95 16.28 4.83
N TYR A 300 -4.39 15.55 5.81
CA TYR A 300 -2.95 15.28 5.91
C TYR A 300 -2.44 14.34 4.79
N GLY A 301 -3.31 13.50 4.24
CA GLY A 301 -3.01 12.54 3.19
C GLY A 301 -2.97 13.11 1.77
N ILE A 302 -3.50 14.32 1.52
CA ILE A 302 -3.67 14.87 0.16
C ILE A 302 -2.34 14.91 -0.61
N ASN A 303 -1.24 15.29 0.05
CA ASN A 303 0.07 15.34 -0.61
C ASN A 303 0.55 13.95 -1.04
N ASN A 304 0.38 12.93 -0.20
CA ASN A 304 0.74 11.55 -0.55
C ASN A 304 -0.12 11.02 -1.71
N LEU A 305 -1.42 11.33 -1.72
CA LEU A 305 -2.30 10.96 -2.82
C LEU A 305 -1.90 11.67 -4.12
N ALA A 306 -1.57 12.97 -4.05
CA ALA A 306 -1.12 13.73 -5.22
C ALA A 306 0.18 13.15 -5.81
N ILE A 307 1.13 12.74 -4.96
CA ILE A 307 2.36 12.09 -5.41
C ILE A 307 2.06 10.75 -6.09
N LEU A 308 1.20 9.90 -5.51
CA LEU A 308 0.77 8.65 -6.16
C LEU A 308 0.10 8.90 -7.52
N ILE A 309 -0.70 9.96 -7.66
CA ILE A 309 -1.30 10.34 -8.95
C ILE A 309 -0.22 10.77 -9.95
N ILE A 310 0.81 11.49 -9.51
CA ILE A 310 1.95 11.85 -10.37
C ILE A 310 2.72 10.60 -10.80
N GLU A 311 3.01 9.70 -9.86
CA GLU A 311 3.68 8.41 -10.11
C GLU A 311 2.85 7.47 -10.97
N LEU A 312 1.52 7.64 -10.98
CA LEU A 312 0.62 6.95 -11.90
C LEU A 312 0.72 7.51 -13.32
N LEU A 313 0.62 8.83 -13.45
CA LEU A 313 0.51 9.52 -14.74
C LEU A 313 1.84 9.58 -15.49
N PHE A 314 2.97 9.71 -14.79
CA PHE A 314 4.29 9.85 -15.39
C PHE A 314 4.70 8.62 -16.25
N PRO A 315 4.76 7.38 -15.72
CA PRO A 315 5.08 6.20 -16.52
C PRO A 315 4.02 5.91 -17.58
N PHE A 316 2.74 6.17 -17.30
CA PHE A 316 1.68 6.03 -18.29
C PHE A 316 1.88 6.97 -19.49
N SER A 317 2.26 8.23 -19.24
CA SER A 317 2.53 9.22 -20.28
C SER A 317 3.71 8.80 -21.17
N ILE A 318 4.77 8.24 -20.58
CA ILE A 318 5.90 7.68 -21.34
C ILE A 318 5.42 6.53 -22.23
N ALA A 319 4.63 5.61 -21.67
CA ALA A 319 4.07 4.49 -22.42
C ALA A 319 3.19 4.97 -23.59
N TYR A 320 2.35 5.97 -23.34
CA TYR A 320 1.45 6.60 -24.30
C TYR A 320 2.21 7.18 -25.49
N VAL A 321 3.18 8.06 -25.23
CA VAL A 321 4.01 8.67 -26.29
C VAL A 321 4.79 7.61 -27.05
N ARG A 322 5.35 6.61 -26.35
CA ARG A 322 6.13 5.57 -26.99
C ARG A 322 5.28 4.68 -27.89
N PHE A 323 4.08 4.33 -27.47
CA PHE A 323 3.15 3.52 -28.26
C PHE A 323 2.71 4.25 -29.54
N LEU A 324 2.40 5.55 -29.44
CA LEU A 324 1.99 6.35 -30.59
C LEU A 324 3.10 6.50 -31.63
N THR A 325 4.34 6.72 -31.18
CA THR A 325 5.50 6.98 -32.06
C THR A 325 6.13 5.72 -32.67
N ARG A 326 5.76 4.53 -32.17
CA ARG A 326 6.37 3.28 -32.62
C ARG A 326 5.85 2.88 -34.00
N ASP A 327 6.78 2.53 -34.90
CA ASP A 327 6.41 1.85 -36.14
C ASP A 327 6.03 0.40 -35.80
N LEU A 328 4.82 0.02 -36.17
CA LEU A 328 4.23 -1.30 -35.88
C LEU A 328 4.21 -2.18 -37.15
N ARG A 329 4.92 -1.76 -38.20
CA ARG A 329 5.13 -2.54 -39.43
C ARG A 329 5.99 -3.77 -39.22
#